data_AF-A0A0K0IZU2-F1
#
_entry.id   AF-A0A0K0IZU2-F1
#
_cell.length_a   1.000
_cell.length_b   1.000
_cell.length_c   1.000
_cell.angle_alpha   90.00
_cell.angle_beta   90.00
_cell.angle_gamma   90.00
#
_symmetry.space_group_name_H-M   'P 1'
#
loop_
_entity.id
_entity.type
_entity.pdbx_description
1 polymer ?
#
loop_
_entity_poly.entity_id
_entity_poly.type
_entity_poly.pdbx_seq_one_letter_code
_entity_poly.pdbx_strand_id
1 'polypeptide(L)'
;MNDDDEPEGYTWEVDYADGLNIRDVLREDESGSIEKSVAKLILDAKRKKRLNNRPAKVRLGIMRYVYLVIDCSFSMADKSIQPSRLAVTIKALNQFLDKFSEQNPISQVGVVVCRDKRAERLIPLTGNVRLVKESLSTITELLCHGEFSLHNSLMATIRSLHY
;
A
#
# COMPACT_ATOMS: atom_id res chain seq x y z
N MET A 1 -31.70 48.62 13.43
CA MET A 1 -31.99 47.91 14.70
C MET A 1 -33.14 46.97 14.38
N ASN A 2 -33.02 45.65 14.33
CA ASN A 2 -31.94 44.68 14.53
C ASN A 2 -32.43 43.44 13.76
N ASP A 3 -31.62 42.92 12.85
CA ASP A 3 -30.87 41.65 12.98
C ASP A 3 -31.73 40.43 12.63
N ASP A 4 -31.25 39.76 11.59
CA ASP A 4 -31.80 38.59 10.93
C ASP A 4 -31.94 37.40 11.88
N ASP A 5 -33.16 36.89 12.06
CA ASP A 5 -33.41 35.56 12.62
C ASP A 5 -33.08 34.50 11.56
N GLU A 6 -31.79 34.21 11.38
CA GLU A 6 -31.34 32.98 10.73
C GLU A 6 -31.80 31.79 11.59
N PRO A 7 -32.55 30.81 11.03
CA PRO A 7 -33.06 29.69 11.81
C PRO A 7 -31.89 28.86 12.36
N GLU A 8 -31.84 28.69 13.69
CA GLU A 8 -30.86 27.83 14.36
C GLU A 8 -30.84 26.45 13.68
N GLY A 9 -29.67 26.09 13.16
CA GLY A 9 -29.43 24.79 12.52
C GLY A 9 -29.81 23.63 13.44
N TYR A 10 -30.20 22.51 12.84
CA TYR A 10 -30.73 21.38 13.60
C TYR A 10 -29.67 20.79 14.53
N THR A 11 -30.07 20.31 15.71
CA THR A 11 -29.17 19.77 16.74
C THR A 11 -28.27 18.62 16.24
N TRP A 12 -28.72 17.86 15.24
CA TRP A 12 -27.91 16.81 14.61
C TRP A 12 -26.76 17.36 13.75
N GLU A 13 -26.86 18.59 13.24
CA GLU A 13 -25.77 19.26 12.51
C GLU A 13 -24.63 19.62 13.45
N VAL A 14 -24.96 20.01 14.68
CA VAL A 14 -23.99 20.31 15.75
C VAL A 14 -23.32 19.02 16.24
N ASP A 15 -24.10 17.99 16.56
CA ASP A 15 -23.56 16.69 17.01
C ASP A 15 -22.72 15.98 15.91
N TYR A 16 -23.10 16.13 14.64
CA TYR A 16 -22.32 15.62 13.51
C TYR A 16 -20.99 16.39 13.35
N ALA A 17 -20.98 17.69 13.60
CA ALA A 17 -19.76 18.51 13.56
C ALA A 17 -18.82 18.22 14.76
N ASP A 18 -19.37 18.01 15.95
CA ASP A 18 -18.60 17.68 17.17
C ASP A 18 -18.07 16.24 17.15
N GLY A 19 -18.85 15.28 16.64
CA GLY A 19 -18.42 13.87 16.50
C GLY A 19 -17.24 13.67 15.53
N LEU A 20 -16.99 14.63 14.64
CA LEU A 20 -15.91 14.57 13.64
C LEU A 20 -14.59 15.22 14.09
N ASN A 21 -14.55 15.92 15.24
CA ASN A 21 -13.34 16.61 15.75
C ASN A 21 -12.59 17.43 14.68
N ILE A 22 -13.32 18.01 13.72
CA ILE A 22 -12.72 18.67 12.55
C ILE A 22 -11.93 19.92 12.96
N ARG A 23 -12.38 20.62 14.01
CA ARG A 23 -11.83 21.94 14.39
C ARG A 23 -10.53 21.86 15.20
N ASP A 24 -10.34 20.82 16.00
CA ASP A 24 -9.21 20.73 16.95
C ASP A 24 -7.96 20.03 16.38
N VAL A 25 -8.06 19.41 15.19
CA VAL A 25 -6.97 18.63 14.56
C VAL A 25 -6.43 19.27 13.26
N LEU A 26 -7.18 20.19 12.63
CA LEU A 26 -6.85 20.81 11.34
C LEU A 26 -6.24 22.23 11.50
N ARG A 27 -4.90 22.38 11.47
CA ARG A 27 -4.18 23.66 11.20
C ARG A 27 -3.72 23.84 9.75
N GLU A 28 -4.58 24.40 8.89
CA GLU A 28 -4.56 24.40 7.41
C GLU A 28 -3.23 24.78 6.72
N ASP A 29 -2.89 24.09 5.61
CA ASP A 29 -1.87 24.56 4.67
C ASP A 29 -2.50 25.48 3.60
N GLU A 30 -1.73 26.02 2.65
CA GLU A 30 -2.21 27.01 1.65
C GLU A 30 -3.31 26.49 0.70
N SER A 31 -3.68 25.20 0.84
CA SER A 31 -4.81 24.55 0.18
C SER A 31 -5.90 24.03 1.15
N GLY A 32 -5.77 24.31 2.45
CA GLY A 32 -6.70 23.86 3.49
C GLY A 32 -6.43 22.46 4.08
N SER A 33 -5.32 21.76 3.77
CA SER A 33 -5.16 20.33 4.12
C SER A 33 -3.77 19.90 4.62
N ILE A 34 -3.67 19.40 5.85
CA ILE A 34 -2.39 19.32 6.61
C ILE A 34 -2.07 17.90 7.02
N GLU A 35 -3.06 17.03 6.85
CA GLU A 35 -3.02 15.63 7.20
C GLU A 35 -1.82 14.94 6.54
N LYS A 36 -1.50 15.33 5.30
CA LYS A 36 -0.35 14.79 4.55
C LYS A 36 0.99 15.17 5.18
N SER A 37 1.12 16.42 5.63
CA SER A 37 2.35 16.95 6.24
C SER A 37 2.60 16.35 7.63
N VAL A 38 1.54 16.27 8.44
CA VAL A 38 1.59 15.62 9.77
C VAL A 38 1.85 14.11 9.64
N ALA A 39 1.15 13.42 8.73
CA ALA A 39 1.38 11.99 8.48
C ALA A 39 2.81 11.70 8.04
N LYS A 40 3.40 12.57 7.21
CA LYS A 40 4.81 12.47 6.80
C LYS A 40 5.76 12.61 7.99
N LEU A 41 5.56 13.63 8.83
CA LEU A 41 6.38 13.84 10.03
C LEU A 41 6.31 12.67 11.01
N ILE A 42 5.11 12.15 11.27
CA ILE A 42 4.90 10.97 12.14
C ILE A 42 5.60 9.74 11.55
N LEU A 43 5.48 9.51 10.23
CA LEU A 43 6.10 8.39 9.55
C LEU A 43 7.64 8.47 9.63
N ASP A 44 8.19 9.66 9.44
CA ASP A 44 9.64 9.93 9.50
C ASP A 44 10.18 9.77 10.92
N ALA A 45 9.45 10.24 11.94
CA ALA A 45 9.80 10.03 13.34
C ALA A 45 9.82 8.52 13.71
N LYS A 46 8.79 7.76 13.29
CA LYS A 46 8.75 6.30 13.46
C LYS A 46 9.91 5.62 12.72
N ARG A 47 10.29 6.10 11.53
CA ARG A 47 11.43 5.58 10.75
C ARG A 47 12.75 5.81 11.47
N LYS A 48 13.00 7.03 11.98
CA LYS A 48 14.19 7.36 12.78
C LYS A 48 14.28 6.50 14.04
N LYS A 49 13.17 6.31 14.76
CA LYS A 49 13.12 5.45 15.95
C LYS A 49 13.50 4.00 15.65
N ARG A 50 13.00 3.42 14.53
CA ARG A 50 13.38 2.06 14.10
C ARG A 50 14.86 1.95 13.73
N LEU A 51 15.42 2.99 13.12
CA LEU A 51 16.84 3.01 12.75
C LEU A 51 17.74 3.09 13.99
N ASN A 52 17.37 3.93 14.97
CA ASN A 52 18.12 4.10 16.22
C ASN A 52 18.05 2.86 17.12
N ASN A 53 16.93 2.13 17.11
CA ASN A 53 16.76 0.90 17.89
C ASN A 53 17.34 -0.34 17.21
N ARG A 54 18.13 -0.19 16.14
CA ARG A 54 18.70 -1.33 15.43
C ARG A 54 19.81 -1.96 16.29
N PRO A 55 19.76 -3.29 16.57
CA PRO A 55 20.79 -3.91 17.37
C PRO A 55 22.15 -3.81 16.67
N ALA A 56 23.20 -3.46 17.42
CA ALA A 56 24.53 -3.14 16.87
C ALA A 56 25.24 -4.32 16.18
N LYS A 57 24.82 -5.56 16.45
CA LYS A 57 25.41 -6.80 15.89
C LYS A 57 24.34 -7.74 15.35
N VAL A 58 23.74 -7.40 14.22
CA VAL A 58 22.85 -8.31 13.49
C VAL A 58 23.49 -8.67 12.17
N ARG A 59 23.55 -9.96 11.82
CA ARG A 59 23.87 -10.39 10.45
C ARG A 59 22.82 -9.83 9.52
N LEU A 60 23.18 -8.83 8.73
CA LEU A 60 22.26 -8.24 7.76
C LEU A 60 22.15 -9.19 6.57
N GLY A 61 20.94 -9.62 6.23
CA GLY A 61 20.65 -10.18 4.91
C GLY A 61 20.78 -9.07 3.88
N ILE A 62 22.02 -8.85 3.41
CA ILE A 62 22.36 -7.77 2.46
C ILE A 62 21.77 -8.11 1.09
N MET A 63 21.88 -9.38 0.67
CA MET A 63 21.21 -9.90 -0.52
C MET A 63 19.82 -10.43 -0.16
N ARG A 64 18.80 -9.96 -0.87
CA ARG A 64 17.41 -10.39 -0.66
C ARG A 64 16.77 -10.75 -1.99
N TYR A 65 16.13 -11.91 -2.01
CA TYR A 65 15.31 -12.36 -3.12
C TYR A 65 13.86 -12.35 -2.62
N VAL A 66 13.05 -11.45 -3.16
CA VAL A 66 11.69 -11.20 -2.68
C VAL A 66 10.70 -11.56 -3.78
N TYR A 67 9.72 -12.40 -3.45
CA TYR A 67 8.55 -12.60 -4.30
C TYR A 67 7.37 -11.81 -3.76
N LEU A 68 6.78 -10.98 -4.62
CA LEU A 68 5.48 -10.37 -4.40
C LEU A 68 4.41 -11.33 -4.94
N VAL A 69 3.64 -11.95 -4.05
CA VAL A 69 2.47 -12.74 -4.40
C VAL A 69 1.25 -11.84 -4.32
N ILE A 70 0.56 -11.65 -5.45
CA ILE A 70 -0.59 -10.75 -5.56
C ILE A 70 -1.84 -11.60 -5.71
N ASP A 71 -2.79 -11.38 -4.80
CA ASP A 71 -4.14 -11.92 -4.92
C ASP A 71 -4.87 -11.23 -6.09
N CYS A 72 -5.44 -12.01 -6.98
CA CYS A 72 -6.32 -11.61 -8.08
C CYS A 72 -7.59 -12.47 -8.08
N SER A 73 -8.11 -12.78 -6.90
CA SER A 73 -9.44 -13.36 -6.69
C SER A 73 -10.55 -12.32 -6.83
N PHE A 74 -11.81 -12.75 -6.81
CA PHE A 74 -12.97 -11.85 -6.82
C PHE A 74 -12.96 -10.81 -5.68
N SER A 75 -12.35 -11.14 -4.53
CA SER A 75 -12.23 -10.23 -3.38
C SER A 75 -11.48 -8.94 -3.73
N MET A 76 -10.59 -8.97 -4.73
CA MET A 76 -9.74 -7.85 -5.09
C MET A 76 -10.40 -6.84 -6.04
N ALA A 77 -11.50 -7.24 -6.70
CA ALA A 77 -12.36 -6.34 -7.46
C ALA A 77 -13.29 -5.50 -6.56
N ASP A 78 -13.36 -5.82 -5.26
CA ASP A 78 -14.20 -5.08 -4.31
C ASP A 78 -13.77 -3.60 -4.21
N LYS A 79 -14.77 -2.73 -4.10
CA LYS A 79 -14.63 -1.26 -4.09
C LYS A 79 -14.78 -0.65 -2.70
N SER A 80 -14.64 -1.47 -1.65
CA SER A 80 -14.59 -0.97 -0.27
C SER A 80 -13.50 0.08 -0.04
N ILE A 81 -12.45 0.09 -0.87
CA ILE A 81 -11.44 1.14 -0.94
C ILE A 81 -11.41 1.65 -2.38
N GLN A 82 -11.57 2.96 -2.57
CA GLN A 82 -11.65 3.55 -3.91
C GLN A 82 -10.26 3.61 -4.59
N PRO A 83 -10.15 3.27 -5.89
CA PRO A 83 -11.22 2.81 -6.80
C PRO A 83 -11.55 1.31 -6.68
N SER A 84 -10.58 0.48 -6.28
CA SER A 84 -10.75 -0.93 -5.89
C SER A 84 -9.60 -1.36 -4.98
N ARG A 85 -9.79 -2.47 -4.24
CA ARG A 85 -8.71 -3.07 -3.44
C ARG A 85 -7.48 -3.37 -4.29
N LEU A 86 -7.66 -3.92 -5.49
CA LEU A 86 -6.55 -4.18 -6.42
C LEU A 86 -5.80 -2.90 -6.78
N ALA A 87 -6.51 -1.86 -7.23
CA ALA A 87 -5.87 -0.62 -7.67
C ALA A 87 -5.06 0.03 -6.53
N VAL A 88 -5.59 0.00 -5.31
CA VAL A 88 -4.90 0.51 -4.12
C VAL A 88 -3.66 -0.34 -3.81
N THR A 89 -3.77 -1.68 -3.87
CA THR A 89 -2.64 -2.59 -3.67
C THR A 89 -1.53 -2.35 -4.70
N ILE A 90 -1.86 -2.24 -6.00
CA ILE A 90 -0.87 -1.96 -7.05
C ILE A 90 -0.18 -0.60 -6.82
N LYS A 91 -0.92 0.43 -6.43
CA LYS A 91 -0.35 1.73 -6.06
C LYS A 91 0.60 1.63 -4.86
N ALA A 92 0.21 0.91 -3.82
CA ALA A 92 1.05 0.68 -2.64
C ALA A 92 2.31 -0.12 -2.96
N LEU A 93 2.21 -1.14 -3.82
CA LEU A 93 3.35 -1.93 -4.28
C LEU A 93 4.34 -1.11 -5.09
N ASN A 94 3.88 -0.20 -5.95
CA ASN A 94 4.76 0.71 -6.67
C ASN A 94 5.59 1.59 -5.71
N GLN A 95 4.95 2.16 -4.68
CA GLN A 95 5.64 2.95 -3.65
C GLN A 95 6.58 2.10 -2.79
N PHE A 96 6.21 0.85 -2.53
CA PHE A 96 7.06 -0.12 -1.85
C PHE A 96 8.33 -0.39 -2.67
N LEU A 97 8.20 -0.65 -3.98
CA LEU A 97 9.34 -0.94 -4.86
C LEU A 97 10.35 0.20 -4.93
N ASP A 98 9.88 1.46 -4.98
CA ASP A 98 10.76 2.63 -4.93
C ASP A 98 11.59 2.65 -3.65
N LYS A 99 10.93 2.53 -2.50
CA LYS A 99 11.59 2.55 -1.19
C LYS A 99 12.46 1.31 -0.97
N PHE A 100 12.04 0.16 -1.48
CA PHE A 100 12.72 -1.12 -1.30
C PHE A 100 14.02 -1.15 -2.08
N SER A 101 14.01 -0.70 -3.34
CA SER A 101 15.20 -0.66 -4.18
C SER A 101 16.22 0.38 -3.72
N GLU A 102 15.75 1.56 -3.28
CA GLU A 102 16.61 2.59 -2.68
C GLU A 102 17.36 2.06 -1.44
N GLN A 103 16.67 1.28 -0.60
CA GLN A 103 17.25 0.74 0.64
C GLN A 103 18.05 -0.54 0.43
N ASN A 104 17.81 -1.27 -0.67
CA ASN A 104 18.38 -2.59 -0.91
C ASN A 104 18.83 -2.73 -2.38
N PRO A 105 19.90 -2.02 -2.81
CA PRO A 105 20.28 -1.91 -4.22
C PRO A 105 20.69 -3.23 -4.89
N ILE A 106 21.07 -4.24 -4.11
CA ILE A 106 21.47 -5.57 -4.63
C ILE A 106 20.37 -6.63 -4.47
N SER A 107 19.15 -6.22 -4.10
CA SER A 107 18.02 -7.14 -3.97
C SER A 107 17.33 -7.39 -5.30
N GLN A 108 16.74 -8.57 -5.44
CA GLN A 108 15.94 -8.94 -6.60
C GLN A 108 14.49 -9.12 -6.20
N VAL A 109 13.58 -8.73 -7.09
CA VAL A 109 12.14 -8.87 -6.90
C VAL A 109 11.53 -9.62 -8.07
N GLY A 110 10.65 -10.57 -7.75
CA GLY A 110 9.80 -11.28 -8.71
C GLY A 110 8.34 -11.10 -8.35
N VAL A 111 7.44 -11.29 -9.32
CA VAL A 111 5.98 -11.15 -9.11
C VAL A 111 5.29 -12.43 -9.53
N VAL A 112 4.41 -12.92 -8.67
CA VAL A 112 3.50 -14.03 -8.91
C VAL A 112 2.08 -13.51 -8.69
N VAL A 113 1.19 -13.80 -9.63
CA VAL A 113 -0.23 -13.51 -9.53
C VAL A 113 -0.96 -14.81 -9.21
N CYS A 114 -1.92 -14.76 -8.30
CA CYS A 114 -2.77 -15.89 -7.98
C CYS A 114 -4.23 -15.59 -8.26
N ARG A 115 -4.82 -16.37 -9.15
CA ARG A 115 -6.23 -16.28 -9.58
C ARG A 115 -6.75 -17.67 -9.91
N ASP A 116 -8.04 -17.89 -9.71
CA ASP A 116 -8.68 -19.18 -9.98
C ASP A 116 -7.89 -20.40 -9.45
N LYS A 117 -7.45 -20.30 -8.19
CA LYS A 117 -6.65 -21.31 -7.47
C LYS A 117 -5.30 -21.63 -8.13
N ARG A 118 -4.89 -20.91 -9.17
CA ARG A 118 -3.62 -21.10 -9.89
C ARG A 118 -2.67 -19.95 -9.59
N ALA A 119 -1.37 -20.25 -9.61
CA ALA A 119 -0.33 -19.26 -9.44
C ALA A 119 0.48 -19.15 -10.74
N GLU A 120 0.58 -17.94 -11.25
CA GLU A 120 1.25 -17.61 -12.50
C GLU A 120 2.38 -16.63 -12.21
N ARG A 121 3.60 -16.97 -12.64
CA ARG A 121 4.76 -16.09 -12.47
C ARG A 121 4.75 -15.04 -13.58
N LEU A 122 4.45 -13.81 -13.21
CA LEU A 122 4.35 -12.70 -14.16
C LEU A 122 5.74 -12.17 -14.56
N ILE A 123 6.66 -12.08 -13.60
CA ILE A 123 8.06 -11.74 -13.85
C ILE A 123 8.99 -12.57 -12.92
N PRO A 124 10.08 -13.15 -13.45
CA PRO A 124 11.09 -13.80 -12.61
C PRO A 124 11.82 -12.78 -11.72
N LEU A 125 12.62 -13.28 -10.77
CA LEU A 125 13.48 -12.44 -9.94
C LEU A 125 14.41 -11.59 -10.82
N THR A 126 14.34 -10.27 -10.66
CA THR A 126 15.19 -9.32 -11.36
C THR A 126 15.57 -8.15 -10.44
N GLY A 127 16.75 -7.58 -10.65
CA GLY A 127 17.16 -6.33 -10.01
C GLY A 127 16.63 -5.08 -10.72
N ASN A 128 16.05 -5.22 -11.93
CA ASN A 128 15.52 -4.08 -12.68
C ASN A 128 14.09 -3.75 -12.25
N VAL A 129 13.98 -2.80 -11.32
CA VAL A 129 12.71 -2.33 -10.73
C VAL A 129 11.74 -1.79 -11.77
N ARG A 130 12.23 -1.17 -12.85
CA ARG A 130 11.36 -0.63 -13.91
C ARG A 130 10.55 -1.74 -14.57
N LEU A 131 11.19 -2.86 -14.90
CA LEU A 131 10.51 -4.04 -15.47
C LEU A 131 9.49 -4.62 -14.49
N VAL A 132 9.81 -4.64 -13.19
CA VAL A 132 8.86 -5.10 -12.17
C VAL A 132 7.62 -4.19 -12.12
N LYS A 133 7.80 -2.87 -12.19
CA LYS A 133 6.70 -1.89 -12.21
C LYS A 133 5.87 -1.96 -13.49
N GLU A 134 6.51 -2.12 -14.64
CA GLU A 134 5.83 -2.36 -15.92
C GLU A 134 4.97 -3.63 -15.84
N SER A 135 5.52 -4.70 -15.28
CA SER A 135 4.79 -5.95 -15.02
C SER A 135 3.57 -5.72 -14.11
N LEU A 136 3.70 -4.95 -13.03
CA LEU A 136 2.57 -4.60 -12.16
C LEU A 136 1.46 -3.81 -12.90
N SER A 137 1.83 -2.96 -13.87
CA SER A 137 0.86 -2.17 -14.63
C SER A 137 -0.04 -3.01 -15.53
N THR A 138 0.39 -4.23 -15.89
CA THR A 138 -0.43 -5.18 -16.65
C THR A 138 -1.56 -5.80 -15.81
N ILE A 139 -1.46 -5.70 -14.47
CA ILE A 139 -2.44 -6.29 -13.56
C ILE A 139 -3.65 -5.37 -13.47
N THR A 140 -4.75 -5.76 -14.11
CA THR A 140 -6.00 -5.00 -14.15
C THR A 140 -7.12 -5.73 -13.43
N GLU A 141 -8.20 -5.02 -13.09
CA GLU A 141 -9.39 -5.60 -12.44
C GLU A 141 -10.03 -6.72 -13.26
N LEU A 142 -9.82 -6.75 -14.58
CA LEU A 142 -10.28 -7.84 -15.45
C LEU A 142 -9.63 -9.19 -15.12
N LEU A 143 -8.45 -9.18 -14.48
CA LEU A 143 -7.78 -10.40 -14.04
C LEU A 143 -8.37 -10.96 -12.74
N CYS A 144 -9.14 -10.17 -11.99
CA CYS A 144 -9.72 -10.55 -10.70
C CYS A 144 -10.83 -11.57 -10.87
N HIS A 145 -10.51 -12.86 -10.75
CA HIS A 145 -11.48 -13.93 -10.85
C HIS A 145 -11.07 -15.17 -10.06
N GLY A 146 -12.07 -15.97 -9.71
CA GLY A 146 -11.90 -17.19 -8.93
C GLY A 146 -11.40 -16.91 -7.52
N GLU A 147 -10.72 -17.90 -6.94
CA GLU A 147 -10.26 -17.89 -5.54
C GLU A 147 -8.73 -17.84 -5.45
N PHE A 148 -8.22 -17.31 -4.35
CA PHE A 148 -6.80 -17.32 -4.03
C PHE A 148 -6.32 -18.72 -3.60
N SER A 149 -5.09 -19.09 -3.95
CA SER A 149 -4.42 -20.30 -3.48
C SER A 149 -3.01 -19.99 -2.97
N LEU A 150 -2.89 -19.97 -1.65
CA LEU A 150 -1.60 -19.77 -0.98
C LEU A 150 -0.62 -20.91 -1.31
N HIS A 151 -1.10 -22.15 -1.30
CA HIS A 151 -0.26 -23.32 -1.57
C HIS A 151 0.39 -23.25 -2.96
N ASN A 152 -0.39 -22.99 -4.01
CA ASN A 152 0.14 -22.91 -5.37
C ASN A 152 1.06 -21.71 -5.56
N SER A 153 0.75 -20.59 -4.89
CA SER A 153 1.60 -19.41 -4.90
C SER A 153 2.98 -19.71 -4.29
N LEU A 154 3.02 -20.36 -3.13
CA LEU A 154 4.26 -20.74 -2.45
C LEU A 154 5.03 -21.81 -3.25
N MET A 155 4.34 -22.78 -3.85
CA MET A 155 5.00 -23.77 -4.71
C MET A 155 5.65 -23.12 -5.94
N ALA A 156 4.99 -22.13 -6.55
CA ALA A 156 5.56 -21.40 -7.69
C ALA A 156 6.81 -20.59 -7.29
N THR A 157 6.81 -19.95 -6.10
CA THR A 157 7.96 -19.17 -5.63
C THR A 157 9.11 -20.06 -5.17
N ILE A 158 8.84 -21.13 -4.42
CA ILE A 158 9.86 -22.08 -3.93
C ILE A 158 10.61 -22.72 -5.10
N ARG A 159 9.89 -23.18 -6.13
CA ARG A 159 10.52 -23.74 -7.35
C ARG A 159 11.48 -22.78 -8.04
N SER A 160 11.30 -21.47 -7.86
CA SER A 160 12.15 -20.45 -8.47
C SER A 160 13.26 -19.94 -7.55
N LEU A 161 13.15 -20.21 -6.24
CA LEU A 161 14.16 -19.87 -5.22
C LEU A 161 15.14 -21.02 -4.97
N HIS A 162 14.71 -22.25 -5.22
CA HIS A 162 15.60 -23.41 -5.23
C HIS A 162 16.34 -23.44 -6.58
N TYR A 163 17.61 -23.03 -6.56
CA TYR A 163 18.60 -23.48 -7.53
C TYR A 163 19.13 -24.84 -7.11
#